data_AF-A0A3B8WGB7-F1
#
_entry.id   AF-A0A3B8WGB7-F1
#
_cell.length_a   1.000
_cell.length_b   1.000
_cell.length_c   1.000
_cell.angle_alpha   90.00
_cell.angle_beta   90.00
_cell.angle_gamma   90.00
#
_symmetry.space_group_name_H-M   'P 1'
#
loop_
_entity.id
_entity.type
_entity.pdbx_description
1 polymer ?
#
loop_
_entity_poly.entity_id
_entity_poly.type
_entity_poly.pdbx_seq_one_letter_code
_entity_poly.pdbx_strand_id
1 'polypeptide(L)' 'RQGGLFIPTQKQYQLGDEVFLLLNLMDEPEKIPVAGKVIWITPKGAQGNRAAGIGVQFNG' A
#
# COMPACT_ATOMS: atom_id res chain seq x y z
N ARG A 1 10.40 10.39 9.81
CA ARG A 1 9.51 10.53 8.64
C ARG A 1 9.10 9.12 8.24
N GLN A 2 7.85 8.75 8.47
CA GLN A 2 7.35 7.42 8.13
C GLN A 2 7.31 7.26 6.61
N GLY A 3 8.00 6.24 6.10
CA GLY A 3 7.95 5.87 4.68
C GLY A 3 6.57 5.37 4.27
N GLY A 4 6.41 5.05 2.99
CA GLY A 4 5.18 4.46 2.50
C GLY A 4 5.37 3.75 1.17
N LEU A 5 4.39 2.93 0.81
CA LEU A 5 4.40 2.12 -0.41
C LEU A 5 3.05 2.21 -1.12
N PHE A 6 3.10 2.20 -2.45
CA PHE A 6 1.92 1.99 -3.26
C PHE A 6 1.64 0.49 -3.41
N ILE A 7 0.41 0.08 -3.10
CA ILE A 7 -0.06 -1.30 -3.27
C ILE A 7 -1.11 -1.31 -4.38
N PRO A 8 -0.81 -1.84 -5.59
CA PRO A 8 -1.82 -2.01 -6.63
C PRO A 8 -2.84 -3.05 -6.19
N THR A 9 -4.11 -2.68 -6.21
CA THR A 9 -5.21 -3.56 -5.77
C THR A 9 -6.55 -3.08 -6.32
N GLN A 10 -7.47 -4.03 -6.54
CA GLN A 10 -8.87 -3.74 -6.85
C GLN A 10 -9.79 -3.85 -5.62
N LYS A 11 -9.23 -4.23 -4.46
CA LYS A 11 -9.96 -4.25 -3.20
C LYS A 11 -10.34 -2.82 -2.81
N GLN A 12 -11.54 -2.68 -2.26
CA GLN A 12 -12.00 -1.40 -1.75
C GLN A 12 -11.43 -1.18 -0.35
N TYR A 13 -10.88 0.02 -0.15
CA TYR A 13 -10.35 0.51 1.11
C TYR A 13 -10.89 1.91 1.35
N GLN A 14 -10.89 2.34 2.60
CA GLN A 14 -11.17 3.69 3.02
C GLN A 14 -9.90 4.37 3.53
N LEU A 15 -9.89 5.70 3.47
CA LEU A 15 -8.82 6.47 4.08
C LEU A 15 -8.82 6.22 5.59
N GLY A 16 -7.63 5.89 6.10
CA GLY A 16 -7.43 5.59 7.50
C GLY A 16 -7.62 4.12 7.88
N ASP A 17 -7.97 3.23 6.94
CA ASP A 17 -7.95 1.79 7.19
C ASP A 17 -6.56 1.35 7.64
N GLU A 18 -6.52 0.58 8.73
CA GLU A 18 -5.31 -0.12 9.17
C GLU A 18 -5.15 -1.40 8.34
N VAL A 19 -3.96 -1.61 7.80
CA VAL A 19 -3.63 -2.75 6.94
C VAL A 19 -2.40 -3.48 7.46
N PHE A 20 -2.41 -4.80 7.29
CA PHE A 20 -1.27 -5.66 7.53
C PHE A 20 -0.78 -6.22 6.20
N LEU A 21 0.49 -5.98 5.89
CA LEU A 21 1.14 -6.35 4.64
C LEU A 21 2.27 -7.34 4.92
N LEU A 22 2.47 -8.29 3.99
CA LEU A 22 3.68 -9.09 3.92
C LEU A 22 4.49 -8.61 2.73
N LEU A 23 5.57 -7.89 2.98
CA LEU A 23 6.47 -7.38 1.95
C LEU A 23 7.49 -8.46 1.59
N ASN A 24 7.70 -8.66 0.30
CA ASN A 24 8.79 -9.47 -0.22
C ASN A 24 9.81 -8.53 -0.87
N LEU A 25 11.05 -8.53 -0.41
CA LEU A 25 12.12 -7.68 -0.95
C LEU A 25 13.05 -8.53 -1.82
N MET A 26 13.68 -7.91 -2.82
CA MET A 26 14.48 -8.65 -3.82
C MET A 26 15.64 -9.43 -3.19
N ASP A 27 16.24 -8.90 -2.13
CA ASP A 27 17.44 -9.44 -1.49
C ASP A 27 17.16 -10.17 -0.18
N GLU A 28 15.88 -10.27 0.23
CA GLU A 28 15.48 -10.94 1.47
C GLU A 28 14.56 -12.13 1.17
N PRO A 29 14.93 -13.36 1.58
CA PRO A 29 14.10 -14.54 1.34
C PRO A 29 12.86 -14.59 2.24
N GLU A 30 12.89 -13.87 3.36
CA GLU A 30 11.80 -13.83 4.33
C GLU A 30 10.84 -12.67 4.06
N LYS A 31 9.55 -12.91 4.24
CA LYS A 31 8.54 -11.87 4.11
C LYS A 31 8.53 -11.02 5.37
N ILE A 32 8.61 -9.71 5.19
CA ILE A 32 8.58 -8.75 6.30
C ILE A 32 7.12 -8.36 6.59
N PRO A 33 6.61 -8.59 7.81
CA PRO A 33 5.31 -8.09 8.21
C PRO A 33 5.37 -6.59 8.49
N VAL A 34 4.46 -5.83 7.90
CA VAL A 34 4.36 -4.38 8.09
C VAL A 34 2.92 -4.00 8.39
N ALA A 35 2.73 -3.29 9.50
CA ALA A 35 1.49 -2.58 9.79
C ALA A 35 1.57 -1.15 9.23
N GLY A 36 0.48 -0.70 8.63
CA GLY A 36 0.39 0.64 8.07
C GLY A 36 -1.03 1.13 7.92
N LYS A 37 -1.15 2.40 7.54
CA LYS A 37 -2.42 3.09 7.38
C LYS A 37 -2.62 3.56 5.95
N VAL A 38 -3.82 3.39 5.42
CA VAL A 38 -4.18 3.92 4.10
C VAL A 38 -4.25 5.45 4.16
N ILE A 39 -3.39 6.14 3.41
CA ILE A 39 -3.32 7.62 3.37
C ILE A 39 -3.68 8.20 2.00
N TRP A 40 -3.78 7.38 0.96
CA TRP A 40 -4.26 7.78 -0.36
C TRP A 40 -4.93 6.61 -1.08
N ILE A 41 -5.89 6.89 -1.96
CA ILE A 41 -6.53 5.90 -2.84
C ILE A 41 -6.38 6.34 -4.30
N THR A 42 -5.87 5.46 -5.17
CA THR A 42 -5.89 5.62 -6.63
C THR A 42 -7.12 4.90 -7.20
N PRO A 43 -8.13 5.62 -7.70
CA PRO A 43 -9.32 4.97 -8.24
C PRO A 43 -9.04 4.25 -9.57
N LYS A 44 -9.93 3.33 -9.94
CA LYS A 44 -9.92 2.71 -11.27
C LYS A 44 -10.14 3.77 -12.34
N GLY A 45 -9.33 3.74 -13.40
CA GLY A 45 -9.39 4.73 -14.48
C GLY A 45 -8.68 6.05 -14.16
N ALA A 46 -7.79 6.06 -13.15
CA ALA A 46 -6.96 7.22 -12.87
C ALA A 46 -6.15 7.67 -14.10
N GLN A 47 -6.02 9.00 -14.24
CA GLN A 47 -5.36 9.63 -15.39
C GLN A 47 -3.96 9.05 -15.62
N GLY A 48 -3.60 8.89 -16.90
CA GLY A 48 -2.30 8.34 -17.30
C GLY A 48 -2.21 6.83 -17.18
N ASN A 49 -3.35 6.13 -17.19
CA ASN A 49 -3.42 4.66 -17.12
C ASN A 49 -2.73 4.07 -15.88
N ARG A 50 -2.76 4.82 -14.76
CA ARG A 50 -2.18 4.36 -13.50
C ARG A 50 -3.00 3.20 -12.94
N ALA A 51 -2.31 2.22 -12.37
CA ALA A 51 -2.97 1.11 -11.69
C ALA A 51 -3.84 1.63 -10.54
N ALA A 52 -5.02 1.02 -10.37
CA ALA A 52 -5.84 1.22 -9.18
C ALA A 52 -5.12 0.65 -7.95
N GLY A 53 -5.28 1.29 -6.80
CA GLY A 53 -4.67 0.80 -5.58
C GLY A 53 -4.70 1.80 -4.44
N ILE A 54 -3.85 1.58 -3.44
CA ILE A 54 -3.78 2.37 -2.22
C ILE A 54 -2.35 2.79 -1.90
N GLY A 55 -2.22 3.96 -1.32
CA GLY A 55 -1.02 4.40 -0.63
C GLY A 55 -1.06 4.05 0.83
N VAL A 56 -0.05 3.34 1.30
CA VAL A 56 0.06 2.93 2.70
C VAL A 56 1.26 3.62 3.34
N GLN A 57 1.04 4.33 4.44
CA GLN A 57 2.09 4.86 5.31
C GLN A 57 2.48 3.80 6.34
N PHE A 58 3.77 3.61 6.59
CA PHE A 58 4.25 2.68 7.60
C PHE A 58 4.11 3.29 9.01
N ASN A 59 3.71 2.49 9.99
CA ASN A 59 3.47 2.97 11.37
C ASN A 59 4.77 3.11 12.22
N GLY A 60 5.94 2.86 11.64
CA GLY A 60 7.24 2.84 12.34
C GLY A 60 7.81 4.19 12.76
#